data_AF-A0A9P3AXT7-F1
#
_entry.id   AF-A0A9P3AXT7-F1
#
_cell.length_a   1.000
_cell.length_b   1.000
_cell.length_c   1.000
_cell.angle_alpha   90.00
_cell.angle_beta   90.00
_cell.angle_gamma   90.00
#
_symmetry.space_group_name_H-M   'P 1'
#
loop_
_entity.id
_entity.type
_entity.pdbx_description
1 polymer ?
#
loop_
_entity_poly.entity_id
_entity_poly.type
_entity_poly.pdbx_seq_one_letter_code
_entity_poly.pdbx_strand_id
1 'polypeptide(L)'
;MPHQEIVQEFSQRIGVGHIQQGRSGPVTFELQGLGTLTLEPDADGHELLMTLALPLPPHDSEKLLAALEMCHPDRIRPFPLACGLHRDALLLVSRRRLAGLSAAEVENQAIFLLGCAKELGT
;
A
#
# COMPACT_ATOMS: atom_id res chain seq x y z
N MET A 1 -13.39 14.90 -4.07
CA MET A 1 -13.89 13.69 -3.38
C MET A 1 -13.05 13.47 -2.12
N PRO A 2 -13.60 12.92 -1.02
CA PRO A 2 -12.91 12.89 0.28
C PRO A 2 -11.51 12.23 0.24
N HIS A 3 -11.31 11.23 -0.63
CA HIS A 3 -10.01 10.59 -0.81
C HIS A 3 -8.92 11.54 -1.36
N GLN A 4 -9.27 12.53 -2.19
CA GLN A 4 -8.29 13.41 -2.84
C GLN A 4 -7.61 14.33 -1.83
N GLU A 5 -8.40 14.89 -0.91
CA GLU A 5 -7.90 15.74 0.18
C GLU A 5 -6.99 14.94 1.11
N ILE A 6 -7.42 13.73 1.49
CA ILE A 6 -6.63 12.83 2.36
C ILE A 6 -5.30 12.48 1.70
N VAL A 7 -5.30 12.08 0.43
CA VAL A 7 -4.06 11.70 -0.28
C VAL A 7 -3.18 12.92 -0.51
N GLN A 8 -3.75 14.10 -0.79
CA GLN A 8 -3.00 15.35 -0.92
C GLN A 8 -2.32 15.75 0.41
N GLU A 9 -3.03 15.64 1.53
CA GLU A 9 -2.45 15.89 2.86
C GLU A 9 -1.37 14.85 3.19
N PHE A 10 -1.63 13.56 2.95
CA PHE A 10 -0.63 12.51 3.10
C PHE A 10 0.64 12.81 2.29
N SER A 11 0.49 13.22 1.04
CA SER A 11 1.62 13.56 0.15
C SER A 11 2.47 14.67 0.74
N GLN A 12 1.84 15.75 1.23
CA GLN A 12 2.53 16.86 1.88
C GLN A 12 3.28 16.41 3.14
N ARG A 13 2.68 15.52 3.94
CA ARG A 13 3.30 14.97 5.16
C ARG A 13 4.55 14.16 4.85
N ILE A 14 4.57 13.42 3.74
CA ILE A 14 5.76 12.67 3.28
C ILE A 14 6.74 13.51 2.45
N GLY A 15 6.54 14.84 2.38
CA GLY A 15 7.43 15.75 1.65
C GLY A 15 7.29 15.71 0.13
N VAL A 16 6.29 14.99 -0.40
CA VAL A 16 5.91 15.05 -1.80
C VAL A 16 5.02 16.28 -1.97
N GLY A 17 5.39 17.17 -2.89
CA GLY A 17 4.66 18.42 -3.12
C GLY A 17 3.23 18.22 -3.62
N HIS A 18 2.67 19.22 -4.29
CA HIS A 18 1.33 19.09 -4.85
C HIS A 18 1.28 17.96 -5.90
N ILE A 19 0.45 16.94 -5.67
CA ILE A 19 0.23 15.88 -6.65
C ILE A 19 -0.94 16.28 -7.52
N GLN A 20 -0.72 16.37 -8.83
CA GLN A 20 -1.82 16.48 -9.78
C GLN A 20 -2.52 15.12 -9.86
N GLN A 21 -3.47 14.88 -8.95
CA GLN A 21 -4.31 13.71 -9.02
C GLN A 21 -5.30 13.87 -10.18
N GLY A 22 -5.33 12.89 -11.09
CA GLY A 22 -6.43 12.78 -12.05
C GLY A 22 -7.77 12.67 -11.31
N ARG A 23 -8.87 13.07 -11.96
CA ARG A 23 -10.21 13.15 -11.35
C ARG A 23 -10.70 11.88 -10.64
N SER A 24 -10.12 10.70 -10.89
CA SER A 24 -10.39 9.45 -10.16
C SER A 24 -9.25 8.41 -10.27
N GLY A 25 -8.01 8.85 -10.47
CA GLY A 25 -6.89 7.95 -10.78
C GLY A 25 -6.10 7.50 -9.55
N PRO A 26 -5.42 6.35 -9.62
CA PRO A 26 -4.47 5.94 -8.59
C PRO A 26 -3.37 7.01 -8.43
N VAL A 27 -2.96 7.25 -7.19
CA VAL A 27 -1.77 8.04 -6.87
C VAL A 27 -0.62 7.08 -6.62
N THR A 28 0.47 7.26 -7.36
CA THR A 28 1.59 6.33 -7.34
C THR A 28 2.87 7.05 -6.91
N PHE A 29 3.60 6.42 -5.99
CA PHE A 29 4.87 6.87 -5.47
C PHE A 29 5.94 5.83 -5.79
N GLU A 30 7.01 6.26 -6.47
CA GLU A 30 8.20 5.43 -6.66
C GLU A 30 9.09 5.53 -5.43
N LEU A 31 9.31 4.39 -4.77
CA LEU A 31 10.17 4.27 -3.60
C LEU A 31 11.52 3.73 -4.07
N GLN A 32 12.52 4.62 -4.12
CA GLN A 32 13.84 4.29 -4.65
C GLN A 32 14.42 3.05 -3.98
N GLY A 33 14.71 2.02 -4.79
CA GLY A 33 15.30 0.76 -4.34
C GLY A 33 14.33 -0.22 -3.67
N LEU A 34 13.06 0.15 -3.46
CA LEU A 34 12.07 -0.71 -2.81
C LEU A 34 10.97 -1.18 -3.77
N GLY A 35 10.37 -0.26 -4.52
CA GLY A 35 9.25 -0.58 -5.39
C GLY A 35 8.27 0.59 -5.55
N THR A 36 7.00 0.26 -5.73
CA THR A 36 5.97 1.26 -6.06
C THR A 36 4.82 1.19 -5.06
N LEU A 37 4.50 2.32 -4.44
CA LEU A 37 3.35 2.45 -3.55
C LEU A 37 2.21 3.14 -4.29
N THR A 38 1.06 2.49 -4.40
CA THR A 38 -0.13 3.02 -5.07
C THR A 38 -1.29 3.16 -4.07
N LEU A 39 -1.96 4.30 -4.11
CA LEU A 39 -3.17 4.60 -3.35
C LEU A 39 -4.32 4.81 -4.33
N GLU A 40 -5.40 4.06 -4.19
CA GLU A 40 -6.58 4.21 -5.03
C GLU A 40 -7.87 3.94 -4.25
N PRO A 41 -8.97 4.65 -4.54
CA PRO A 41 -10.27 4.24 -4.05
C PRO A 41 -10.67 2.91 -4.70
N ASP A 42 -11.45 2.10 -4.00
CA ASP A 42 -12.11 0.96 -4.60
C ASP A 42 -13.16 1.41 -5.65
N ALA A 43 -13.69 0.45 -6.41
CA ALA A 43 -14.65 0.73 -7.47
C ALA A 43 -15.91 1.45 -6.95
N ASP A 44 -16.34 1.14 -5.72
CA ASP A 44 -17.51 1.73 -5.08
C ASP A 44 -17.20 3.05 -4.33
N GLY A 45 -15.93 3.44 -4.20
CA GLY A 45 -15.49 4.65 -3.52
C GLY A 45 -15.70 4.64 -2.00
N HIS A 46 -15.75 3.44 -1.40
CA HIS A 46 -15.96 3.21 0.03
C HIS A 46 -14.68 2.87 0.79
N GLU A 47 -13.70 2.29 0.11
CA GLU A 47 -12.40 1.91 0.68
C GLU A 47 -11.27 2.64 -0.05
N LEU A 48 -10.19 2.92 0.68
CA LEU A 48 -8.90 3.27 0.12
C LEU A 48 -8.04 2.01 0.15
N LEU A 49 -7.63 1.55 -1.04
CA LEU A 49 -6.62 0.52 -1.19
C LEU A 49 -5.24 1.17 -1.22
N MET A 50 -4.32 0.58 -0.48
CA MET A 50 -2.91 0.89 -0.52
C MET A 50 -2.14 -0.37 -0.92
N THR A 51 -1.46 -0.31 -2.05
CA THR A 51 -0.72 -1.43 -2.64
C THR A 51 0.75 -1.08 -2.73
N LEU A 52 1.61 -1.88 -2.11
CA LEU A 52 3.05 -1.83 -2.29
C LEU A 52 3.48 -2.97 -3.22
N ALA A 53 3.91 -2.62 -4.42
CA ALA A 53 4.47 -3.54 -5.39
C ALA A 53 5.99 -3.63 -5.20
N LEU A 54 6.47 -4.82 -4.86
CA LEU A 54 7.88 -5.14 -4.65
C LEU A 54 8.38 -5.99 -5.82
N PRO A 55 9.58 -5.74 -6.38
CA PRO A 55 10.15 -6.63 -7.37
C PRO A 55 10.38 -8.02 -6.75
N LEU A 56 9.86 -9.04 -7.43
CA LEU A 56 10.02 -10.44 -7.03
C LEU A 56 10.81 -11.17 -8.13
N PRO A 57 12.06 -11.57 -7.86
CA PRO A 57 12.84 -12.35 -8.82
C PRO A 57 12.08 -13.63 -9.22
N PRO A 58 12.14 -14.01 -10.51
CA PRO A 58 11.57 -15.28 -10.93
C PRO A 58 12.22 -16.41 -10.12
N HIS A 59 11.39 -17.28 -9.54
CA HIS A 59 11.76 -18.41 -8.67
C HIS A 59 12.03 -18.11 -7.18
N ASP A 60 11.81 -16.88 -6.68
CA ASP A 60 11.87 -16.58 -5.24
C ASP A 60 10.59 -17.07 -4.50
N SER A 61 10.41 -18.38 -4.48
CA SER A 61 9.26 -19.04 -3.83
C SER A 61 9.26 -18.87 -2.30
N GLU A 62 10.42 -18.68 -1.69
CA GLU A 62 10.56 -18.45 -0.25
C GLU A 62 9.93 -17.11 0.15
N LYS A 63 10.22 -16.04 -0.59
CA LYS A 63 9.61 -14.74 -0.33
C LYS A 63 8.10 -14.75 -0.53
N LEU A 64 7.60 -15.48 -1.53
CA LEU A 64 6.15 -15.65 -1.74
C LEU A 64 5.48 -16.38 -0.58
N LEU A 65 6.08 -17.48 -0.10
CA LEU A 65 5.58 -18.24 1.05
C LEU A 65 5.60 -17.39 2.33
N ALA A 66 6.68 -16.64 2.56
CA ALA A 66 6.78 -15.71 3.68
C ALA A 66 5.68 -14.64 3.64
N ALA A 67 5.39 -14.08 2.46
CA ALA A 67 4.31 -13.10 2.31
C ALA A 67 2.92 -13.69 2.59
N LEU A 68 2.67 -14.93 2.14
CA LEU A 68 1.42 -15.66 2.45
C LEU A 68 1.29 -15.92 3.95
N GLU A 69 2.37 -16.37 4.60
CA GLU A 69 2.39 -16.61 6.04
C GLU A 69 2.15 -15.32 6.84
N MET A 70 2.68 -14.19 6.38
CA MET A 70 2.45 -12.88 6.99
C MET A 70 0.98 -12.44 6.96
N CYS A 71 0.21 -12.90 5.96
CA CYS A 71 -1.21 -12.62 5.79
C CYS A 71 -2.13 -13.60 6.54
N HIS A 72 -1.57 -14.57 7.27
CA HIS A 72 -2.37 -15.58 7.98
C HIS A 72 -3.32 -14.94 9.01
N PRO A 73 -4.60 -15.36 9.09
CA PRO A 73 -5.58 -14.75 9.99
C PRO A 73 -5.20 -14.78 11.47
N ASP A 74 -4.41 -15.76 11.89
CA ASP A 74 -3.93 -15.87 13.28
C ASP A 74 -2.84 -14.85 13.63
N ARG A 75 -2.25 -14.17 12.64
CA ARG A 75 -1.27 -13.11 12.89
C ARG A 75 -1.98 -11.79 13.14
N ILE A 76 -1.95 -11.33 14.39
CA ILE A 76 -2.47 -10.02 14.78
C ILE A 76 -1.60 -8.93 14.15
N ARG A 77 -2.19 -8.12 13.26
CA ARG A 77 -1.55 -6.99 12.60
C ARG A 77 -2.36 -5.70 12.85
N PRO A 78 -1.72 -4.52 12.85
CA PRO A 78 -2.41 -3.24 13.05
C PRO A 78 -3.39 -2.91 11.91
N PHE A 79 -3.17 -3.49 10.72
CA PHE A 79 -4.04 -3.32 9.56
C PHE A 79 -4.28 -4.66 8.86
N PRO A 80 -5.43 -4.84 8.19
CA PRO A 80 -5.63 -5.97 7.30
C PRO A 80 -4.52 -6.01 6.24
N LEU A 81 -3.95 -7.19 6.03
CA LEU A 81 -2.91 -7.44 5.06
C LEU A 81 -3.34 -8.59 4.16
N ALA A 82 -3.29 -8.34 2.86
CA ALA A 82 -3.36 -9.37 1.84
C ALA A 82 -2.10 -9.28 0.98
N CYS A 83 -1.78 -10.37 0.29
CA CYS A 83 -0.76 -10.35 -0.74
C CYS A 83 -1.29 -10.93 -2.05
N GLY A 84 -0.63 -10.57 -3.15
CA GLY A 84 -0.92 -11.08 -4.48
C GLY A 84 0.34 -11.09 -5.32
N LEU A 85 0.27 -11.79 -6.46
CA LEU A 85 1.34 -11.79 -7.45
C LEU A 85 0.80 -11.17 -8.74
N HIS A 86 1.54 -10.20 -9.29
CA HIS A 86 1.24 -9.66 -10.61
C HIS A 86 2.53 -9.55 -11.42
N ARG A 87 2.65 -10.38 -12.46
CA ARG A 87 3.89 -10.53 -13.25
C ARG A 87 5.07 -10.83 -12.31
N ASP A 88 6.13 -10.05 -12.39
CA ASP A 88 7.35 -10.20 -11.57
C ASP A 88 7.31 -9.32 -10.30
N ALA A 89 6.11 -9.01 -9.80
CA ALA A 89 5.94 -8.20 -8.60
C ALA A 89 5.08 -8.89 -7.55
N LEU A 90 5.60 -8.96 -6.32
CA LEU A 90 4.83 -9.27 -5.13
C LEU A 90 4.07 -8.01 -4.71
N LEU A 91 2.77 -8.14 -4.53
CA LEU A 91 1.90 -7.07 -4.05
C LEU A 91 1.60 -7.30 -2.58
N LEU A 92 1.85 -6.29 -1.74
CA LEU A 92 1.33 -6.20 -0.39
C LEU A 92 0.19 -5.18 -0.39
N VAL A 93 -0.99 -5.61 0.05
CA VAL A 93 -2.21 -4.81 -0.04
C VAL A 93 -2.81 -4.64 1.34
N SER A 94 -3.13 -3.39 1.68
CA SER A 94 -3.92 -3.07 2.85
C SER A 94 -5.07 -2.15 2.44
N ARG A 95 -6.22 -2.26 3.14
CA ARG A 95 -7.43 -1.49 2.84
C ARG A 95 -8.01 -0.83 4.07
N ARG A 96 -8.62 0.34 3.88
CA ARG A 96 -9.29 1.11 4.93
C ARG A 96 -10.58 1.69 4.42
N ARG A 97 -11.62 1.70 5.26
CA ARG A 97 -12.84 2.45 4.97
C ARG A 97 -12.50 3.94 4.86
N LEU A 98 -12.96 4.60 3.81
CA LEU A 98 -12.73 6.03 3.58
C LEU A 98 -13.48 6.92 4.58
N ALA A 99 -14.62 6.46 5.09
CA ALA A 99 -15.42 7.21 6.05
C ALA A 99 -14.64 7.41 7.36
N GLY A 100 -14.27 8.66 7.65
CA GLY A 100 -13.53 9.04 8.85
C GLY A 100 -12.02 8.79 8.78
N LEU A 101 -11.49 8.39 7.62
CA LEU A 101 -10.05 8.15 7.44
C LEU A 101 -9.28 9.48 7.42
N SER A 102 -8.22 9.56 8.21
CA SER A 102 -7.32 10.71 8.25
C SER A 102 -6.02 10.46 7.47
N ALA A 103 -5.34 11.54 7.06
CA ALA A 103 -4.03 11.43 6.41
C ALA A 103 -2.97 10.76 7.32
N ALA A 104 -3.06 10.96 8.64
CA ALA A 104 -2.19 10.29 9.61
C ALA A 104 -2.41 8.77 9.64
N GLU A 105 -3.65 8.30 9.49
CA GLU A 105 -3.92 6.86 9.37
C GLU A 105 -3.41 6.28 8.05
N VAL A 106 -3.50 7.03 6.95
CA VAL A 106 -2.90 6.64 5.67
C VAL A 106 -1.38 6.54 5.81
N GLU A 107 -0.75 7.51 6.47
CA GLU A 107 0.69 7.46 6.77
C GLU A 107 1.07 6.23 7.61
N ASN A 108 0.32 5.94 8.67
CA ASN A 108 0.54 4.74 9.50
C ASN A 108 0.37 3.44 8.71
N GLN A 109 -0.58 3.40 7.78
CA GLN A 109 -0.80 2.26 6.89
C GLN A 109 0.38 2.08 5.92
N ALA A 110 0.93 3.18 5.39
CA ALA A 110 2.12 3.14 4.54
C ALA A 110 3.34 2.63 5.33
N ILE A 111 3.57 3.17 6.53
CA ILE A 111 4.65 2.70 7.44
C ILE A 111 4.50 1.21 7.73
N PHE A 112 3.28 0.73 7.95
CA PHE A 112 3.01 -0.69 8.14
C PHE A 112 3.40 -1.54 6.93
N LEU A 113 2.99 -1.17 5.71
CA LEU A 113 3.36 -1.91 4.50
C LEU A 113 4.88 -1.90 4.25
N LEU A 114 5.55 -0.79 4.52
CA LEU A 114 7.01 -0.69 4.46
C LEU A 114 7.69 -1.61 5.49
N GLY A 115 7.14 -1.67 6.70
CA GLY A 115 7.57 -2.61 7.73
C GLY A 115 7.40 -4.07 7.29
N CYS A 116 6.28 -4.40 6.64
CA CYS A 116 6.06 -5.72 6.06
C CYS A 116 7.06 -6.05 4.94
N ALA A 117 7.36 -5.10 4.05
CA ALA A 117 8.39 -5.30 3.03
C ALA A 117 9.75 -5.60 3.66
N LYS A 118 10.13 -4.85 4.69
CA LYS A 118 11.36 -5.11 5.45
C LYS A 118 11.39 -6.49 6.12
N GLU A 119 10.26 -6.99 6.63
CA GLU A 119 10.15 -8.37 7.16
C GLU A 119 10.44 -9.43 6.08
N LEU A 120 10.18 -9.11 4.79
CA LEU A 120 10.43 -9.97 3.63
C LEU A 120 11.85 -9.86 3.05
N GLY A 121 12.72 -9.05 3.65
CA GLY A 121 14.12 -8.90 3.24
C GLY A 121 14.33 -8.03 1.99
N THR A 122 13.45 -7.06 1.74
CA THR A 122 13.73 -5.94 0.81
C THR A 122 14.48 -4.80 1.49
#